data_AF-A0A402D7I6-F1
#
_entry.id   AF-A0A402D7I6-F1
#
_cell.length_a   1.000
_cell.length_b   1.000
_cell.length_c   1.000
_cell.angle_alpha   90.00
_cell.angle_beta   90.00
_cell.angle_gamma   90.00
#
_symmetry.space_group_name_H-M   'P 1'
#
loop_
_entity.id
_entity.type
_entity.pdbx_description
1 polymer ?
#
loop_
_entity_poly.entity_id
_entity_poly.type
_entity_poly.pdbx_seq_one_letter_code
_entity_poly.pdbx_strand_id
1 'polypeptide(L)' 'MIIVDTGFWLALANEQDHHHQQAQLVIQRLREPLITTWCVVTETCYLLLTRLGNHAQLLSSRAKLIS' A
#
# COMPACT_ATOMS: atom_id res chain seq x y z
N MET A 1 0.85 -9.81 -13.25
CA MET A 1 -0.06 -8.77 -12.69
C MET A 1 -0.39 -9.20 -11.26
N ILE A 2 -0.25 -8.31 -10.29
CA ILE A 2 -0.32 -8.68 -8.86
C ILE A 2 -1.41 -7.87 -8.17
N ILE A 3 -2.27 -8.56 -7.42
CA ILE A 3 -3.30 -7.94 -6.58
C ILE A 3 -2.66 -7.52 -5.27
N VAL A 4 -2.91 -6.28 -4.86
CA VAL A 4 -2.36 -5.69 -3.65
C VAL A 4 -3.49 -5.33 -2.70
N ASP A 5 -3.35 -5.73 -1.44
CA ASP A 5 -4.30 -5.50 -0.37
C ASP A 5 -3.90 -4.29 0.49
N THR A 6 -4.73 -3.97 1.48
CA THR A 6 -4.51 -2.87 2.42
C THR A 6 -3.26 -3.10 3.28
N GLY A 7 -3.01 -4.34 3.69
CA GLY A 7 -1.90 -4.71 4.56
C GLY A 7 -0.55 -4.38 3.94
N PHE A 8 -0.37 -4.65 2.64
CA PHE A 8 0.85 -4.29 1.93
C PHE A 8 1.13 -2.78 1.95
N TRP A 9 0.11 -1.94 1.71
CA TRP A 9 0.28 -0.49 1.75
C TRP A 9 0.63 0.02 3.13
N LEU A 10 0.03 -0.56 4.18
CA LEU A 10 0.35 -0.22 5.57
C LEU A 10 1.78 -0.61 5.93
N ALA A 11 2.20 -1.82 5.57
CA ALA A 11 3.57 -2.27 5.80
C ALA A 11 4.58 -1.36 5.08
N LEU A 12 4.26 -0.94 3.85
CA LEU A 12 5.12 -0.03 3.09
C LEU A 12 5.19 1.38 3.71
N ALA A 13 4.10 1.86 4.31
CA ALA A 13 4.00 3.19 4.91
C ALA A 13 4.60 3.28 6.32
N ASN A 14 4.46 2.21 7.11
CA ASN A 14 4.81 2.19 8.52
C ASN A 14 6.21 1.63 8.72
N GLU A 15 7.19 2.47 9.04
CA GLU A 15 8.58 2.05 9.29
C GLU A 15 8.72 1.09 10.48
N GLN A 16 7.76 1.11 11.41
CA GLN A 16 7.74 0.22 12.59
C GLN A 16 7.01 -1.11 12.31
N ASP A 17 6.47 -1.30 11.12
CA ASP A 17 5.82 -2.56 10.75
C ASP A 17 6.85 -3.69 10.59
N HIS A 18 6.55 -4.86 11.13
CA HIS A 18 7.42 -6.03 11.02
C HIS A 18 7.71 -6.41 9.56
N HIS A 19 6.81 -6.10 8.64
CA HIS A 19 6.95 -6.39 7.21
C HIS A 19 7.47 -5.21 6.40
N HIS A 20 7.80 -4.08 7.02
CA HIS A 20 8.23 -2.87 6.29
C HIS A 20 9.41 -3.12 5.35
N GLN A 21 10.46 -3.76 5.85
CA GLN A 21 11.65 -4.07 5.04
C GLN A 21 11.33 -5.04 3.89
N GLN A 22 10.46 -6.02 4.12
CA GLN A 22 10.05 -6.97 3.09
C GLN A 22 9.22 -6.26 2.01
N ALA A 23 8.27 -5.41 2.40
CA ALA A 23 7.46 -4.63 1.48
C ALA A 23 8.31 -3.69 0.61
N GLN A 24 9.31 -3.03 1.21
CA GLN A 24 10.30 -2.20 0.49
C GLN A 24 11.11 -3.01 -0.54
N LEU A 25 11.60 -4.19 -0.17
CA LEU A 25 12.35 -5.04 -1.10
C LEU A 25 11.47 -5.54 -2.26
N VAL A 26 10.23 -5.90 -1.97
CA VAL A 26 9.27 -6.40 -2.95
C VAL A 26 8.91 -5.29 -3.95
N ILE A 27 8.53 -4.10 -3.49
CA ILE A 27 8.13 -2.99 -4.38
C ILE A 27 9.28 -2.52 -5.29
N GLN A 28 10.53 -2.64 -4.85
CA GLN A 28 11.71 -2.29 -5.65
C GLN A 28 12.03 -3.33 -6.74
N ARG A 29 11.69 -4.61 -6.51
CA ARG A 29 11.98 -5.72 -7.43
C ARG A 29 10.84 -6.00 -8.40
N LEU A 30 9.63 -5.61 -8.04
CA LEU A 30 8.43 -5.83 -8.84
C LEU A 30 8.48 -5.05 -10.16
N ARG A 31 8.29 -5.77 -11.26
CA ARG A 31 8.13 -5.20 -12.61
C ARG A 31 6.73 -5.34 -13.17
N GLU A 32 5.93 -6.22 -12.58
CA GLU A 32 4.56 -6.43 -12.98
C GLU A 32 3.67 -5.31 -12.43
N PRO A 33 2.60 -4.93 -13.15
CA PRO A 33 1.67 -3.92 -12.67
C PRO A 33 0.95 -4.42 -11.41
N LEU A 34 0.86 -3.53 -10.43
CA LEU A 34 0.03 -3.69 -9.24
C LEU A 34 -1.40 -3.27 -9.55
N ILE A 35 -2.35 -4.11 -9.18
CA ILE A 35 -3.77 -3.83 -9.27
C ILE A 35 -4.42 -3.89 -7.90
N THR A 36 -5.41 -3.03 -7.67
CA THR A 36 -6.16 -3.01 -6.42
C THR A 36 -7.59 -2.54 -6.66
N THR A 37 -8.46 -2.69 -5.66
CA THR A 37 -9.88 -2.30 -5.75
C THR A 37 -10.12 -0.98 -5.04
N TRP A 38 -11.26 -0.36 -5.34
CA TRP A 38 -11.71 0.85 -4.63
C TRP A 38 -11.83 0.64 -3.11
N CYS A 39 -12.32 -0.52 -2.68
CA CYS A 39 -12.45 -0.84 -1.26
C CYS A 39 -11.09 -0.82 -0.54
N VAL A 40 -10.06 -1.43 -1.16
CA VAL A 40 -8.70 -1.44 -0.60
C VAL A 40 -8.13 -0.01 -0.51
N VAL A 41 -8.35 0.83 -1.53
CA VAL A 41 -7.91 2.23 -1.48
C VAL A 41 -8.59 2.98 -0.33
N THR A 42 -9.91 2.84 -0.18
CA THR A 42 -10.65 3.52 0.90
C THR A 42 -10.20 3.07 2.28
N GLU A 43 -9.98 1.77 2.49
CA GLU A 43 -9.51 1.22 3.76
C GLU A 43 -8.08 1.67 4.06
N THR A 44 -7.20 1.66 3.04
CA THR A 44 -5.82 2.15 3.15
C THR A 44 -5.80 3.61 3.58
N CYS A 45 -6.57 4.48 2.91
CA CYS A 45 -6.65 5.90 3.27
C CYS A 45 -7.13 6.11 4.71
N TYR A 46 -8.17 5.38 5.12
CA TYR A 46 -8.70 5.45 6.49
C TYR A 46 -7.67 5.01 7.53
N LEU A 47 -6.98 3.88 7.30
CA LEU A 47 -6.02 3.33 8.26
C LEU A 47 -4.73 4.15 8.31
N LEU A 48 -4.24 4.65 7.18
CA LEU A 48 -3.08 5.55 7.14
C LEU A 48 -3.38 6.83 7.91
N LEU A 49 -4.53 7.45 7.69
CA LEU A 49 -4.94 8.65 8.41
C LEU A 49 -5.04 8.39 9.92
N THR A 50 -5.68 7.29 10.30
CA THR A 50 -5.97 6.98 11.71
C THR A 50 -4.74 6.52 12.49
N ARG A 51 -3.79 5.83 11.84
CA ARG A 51 -2.63 5.20 12.51
C ARG A 51 -1.31 5.94 12.32
N LEU A 52 -1.11 6.62 11.19
CA LEU A 52 0.16 7.25 10.80
C LEU A 52 0.05 8.77 10.56
N GLY A 53 -1.17 9.33 10.55
CA GLY A 53 -1.42 10.74 10.28
C GLY A 53 -1.35 11.11 8.79
N ASN A 54 -1.45 12.42 8.49
CA ASN A 54 -1.64 12.94 7.12
C ASN A 54 -0.48 12.70 6.15
N HIS A 55 0.68 12.20 6.59
CA HIS A 55 1.89 12.14 5.77
C HIS A 55 1.93 10.96 4.78
N ALA A 56 1.04 9.96 4.90
CA ALA A 56 1.12 8.72 4.14
C ALA A 56 0.12 8.59 2.96
N GLN A 57 -0.77 9.56 2.73
CA GLN A 57 -1.93 9.40 1.82
C GLN A 57 -1.59 9.16 0.34
N LEU A 58 -0.38 9.46 -0.13
CA LEU A 58 -0.01 9.34 -1.54
C LEU A 58 0.52 7.95 -1.96
N LEU A 59 0.64 6.99 -1.03
CA LEU A 59 1.29 5.70 -1.28
C LEU A 59 0.55 4.79 -2.26
N SER A 60 -0.78 4.81 -2.27
CA SER A 60 -1.61 3.96 -3.14
C SER A 60 -1.66 4.43 -4.60
N SER A 61 -1.06 5.58 -4.93
CA SER A 61 -1.03 6.14 -6.30
C SER A 61 -0.28 5.30 -7.33
N ARG A 62 0.51 4.31 -6.89
CA ARG A 62 1.31 3.43 -7.75
C ARG A 62 0.55 2.20 -8.28
N ALA A 63 -0.66 1.93 -7.79
CA ALA A 63 -1.48 0.80 -8.27
C ALA A 63 -2.58 1.23 -9.23
N LYS A 64 -2.86 0.36 -10.21
CA LYS A 64 -3.96 0.54 -11.14
C LYS A 64 -5.26 0.05 -10.49
N LEU A 65 -6.28 0.91 -10.47
CA LEU A 65 -7.60 0.54 -9.99
C LEU A 65 -8.28 -0.40 -10.99
N ILE A 66 -8.81 -1.51 -10.47
CA ILE A 66 -9.71 -2.38 -11.21
C ILE A 66 -11.14 -2.18 -10.67
N SER A 67 -12.08 -1.95 -11.59
CA SER A 67 -13.52 -1.79 -11.33
C SER A 67 -14.21 -3.14 -11.22
#